data_AF-A0A017TCT9-F1
#
_entry.id   AF-A0A017TCT9-F1
#
_cell.length_a   1.000
_cell.length_b   1.000
_cell.length_c   1.000
_cell.angle_alpha   90.00
_cell.angle_beta   90.00
_cell.angle_gamma   90.00
#
_symmetry.space_group_name_H-M   'P 1'
#
loop_
_entity.id
_entity.type
_entity.pdbx_description
1 polymer ?
#
loop_
_entity_poly.entity_id
_entity_poly.type
_entity_poly.pdbx_seq_one_letter_code
_entity_poly.pdbx_strand_id
1 'polypeptide(L)'
;MHPPPHPPPYPPPPPSPYQQPHQQPHQQPYPPPPYAPQPRKLLPTGCVVVLAVVGVLVLGFVAVMAFGSYLFVTSKPGKEIIDIVGKGAKVVGGVAQVFEDAKRAPGTNEVRALGCDGAMALDVNEVLAAFNQFDAGLPTTTPKVSLMVVCSMNGLFAKPPDCDAVARAYLSGAGAPAGNFAATVTLSDRKSSNHCSMEYAPSGARVGPFAGSIPVAPPSPTSP
;
A
#
# COMPACT_ATOMS: atom_id res chain seq x y z
N MET A 1 -17.79 -10.10 44.38
CA MET A 1 -18.53 -9.96 43.11
C MET A 1 -17.69 -10.63 42.03
N HIS A 2 -18.12 -11.77 41.51
CA HIS A 2 -17.40 -12.48 40.44
C HIS A 2 -17.90 -11.99 39.07
N PRO A 3 -16.99 -11.78 38.10
CA PRO A 3 -17.39 -11.43 36.75
C PRO A 3 -18.13 -12.60 36.08
N PRO A 4 -19.14 -12.31 35.24
CA PRO A 4 -19.87 -13.35 34.52
C PRO A 4 -18.96 -14.06 33.51
N PRO A 5 -19.19 -15.36 33.26
CA PRO A 5 -18.42 -16.14 32.30
C PRO A 5 -18.63 -15.63 30.88
N HIS A 6 -17.55 -15.55 30.12
CA HIS A 6 -17.58 -15.16 28.71
C HIS A 6 -18.32 -16.20 27.85
N PRO A 7 -19.16 -15.76 26.90
CA PRO A 7 -19.81 -16.68 25.96
C PRO A 7 -18.77 -17.36 25.05
N PRO A 8 -19.03 -18.60 24.61
CA PRO A 8 -18.12 -19.32 23.73
C PRO A 8 -17.99 -18.62 22.36
N PRO A 9 -16.83 -18.73 21.70
CA PRO A 9 -16.62 -18.18 20.36
C PRO A 9 -17.59 -18.83 19.35
N TYR A 10 -18.22 -18.02 18.51
CA TYR A 10 -19.02 -18.52 17.39
C TYR A 10 -18.15 -19.33 16.42
N PRO A 11 -18.67 -20.44 15.85
CA PRO A 11 -17.95 -21.21 14.84
C PRO A 11 -17.75 -20.37 13.57
N PRO A 12 -16.61 -20.53 12.88
CA PRO A 12 -16.36 -19.83 11.62
C PRO A 12 -17.38 -20.27 10.55
N PRO A 13 -17.80 -19.36 9.65
CA PRO A 13 -18.67 -19.71 8.54
C PRO A 13 -17.99 -20.73 7.62
N PRO A 14 -18.76 -21.62 6.96
CA PRO A 14 -18.20 -22.62 6.06
C PRO A 14 -17.48 -21.94 4.87
N PRO A 15 -16.34 -22.51 4.42
CA PRO A 15 -15.62 -22.00 3.26
C PRO A 15 -16.51 -22.04 2.02
N SER A 16 -16.57 -20.92 1.30
CA SER A 16 -17.33 -20.81 0.05
C SER A 16 -16.68 -21.70 -1.02
N PRO A 17 -17.43 -22.58 -1.72
CA PRO A 17 -16.88 -23.55 -2.68
C PRO A 17 -16.41 -22.95 -4.03
N TYR A 18 -16.21 -21.64 -4.13
CA TYR A 18 -15.98 -20.94 -5.40
C TYR A 18 -14.69 -20.12 -5.42
N GLN A 19 -13.54 -20.72 -5.13
CA GLN A 19 -12.26 -20.19 -5.60
C GLN A 19 -11.37 -21.34 -6.07
N GLN A 20 -11.72 -21.91 -7.21
CA GLN A 20 -10.73 -22.63 -8.02
C GLN A 20 -9.86 -21.60 -8.73
N PRO A 21 -8.52 -21.65 -8.58
CA PRO A 21 -7.62 -20.96 -9.48
C PRO A 21 -7.85 -21.56 -10.87
N HIS A 22 -8.34 -20.75 -11.80
CA HIS A 22 -8.39 -21.14 -13.20
C HIS A 22 -6.95 -21.31 -13.69
N GLN A 23 -6.43 -22.54 -13.63
CA GLN A 23 -5.30 -22.97 -14.44
C GLN A 23 -5.70 -22.75 -15.89
N GLN A 24 -5.11 -21.75 -16.54
CA GLN A 24 -5.16 -21.64 -18.00
C GLN A 24 -4.31 -22.78 -18.56
N PRO A 25 -4.90 -23.76 -19.29
CA PRO A 25 -4.13 -24.73 -20.03
C PRO A 25 -3.32 -23.99 -21.09
N HIS A 26 -2.03 -24.28 -21.17
CA HIS A 26 -1.20 -23.87 -22.30
C HIS A 26 -1.85 -24.35 -23.60
N GLN A 27 -2.50 -23.44 -24.33
CA GLN A 27 -3.01 -23.74 -25.66
C GLN A 27 -1.83 -23.85 -26.60
N GLN A 28 -1.59 -25.06 -27.11
CA GLN A 28 -0.76 -25.25 -28.29
C GLN A 28 -1.36 -24.47 -29.47
N PRO A 29 -0.55 -23.75 -30.26
CA PRO A 29 -1.02 -23.07 -31.47
C PRO A 29 -1.51 -24.09 -32.51
N TYR A 30 -2.82 -24.26 -32.63
CA TYR A 30 -3.41 -24.95 -33.78
C TYR A 30 -3.39 -24.01 -34.99
N PRO A 31 -3.06 -24.51 -36.20
CA PRO A 31 -3.20 -23.72 -37.42
C PRO A 31 -4.67 -23.34 -37.62
N PRO A 32 -4.97 -22.07 -37.95
CA PRO A 32 -6.34 -21.62 -38.11
C PRO A 32 -7.01 -22.36 -39.28
N PRO A 33 -8.27 -22.82 -39.13
CA PRO A 33 -9.01 -23.39 -40.23
C PRO A 33 -9.28 -22.32 -41.32
N PRO A 34 -9.48 -22.73 -42.59
CA PRO A 34 -9.82 -21.81 -43.67
C PRO A 34 -11.09 -21.03 -43.34
N TYR A 35 -10.95 -19.70 -43.21
CA TYR A 35 -12.06 -18.80 -42.91
C TYR A 35 -13.07 -18.81 -44.06
N ALA A 36 -14.25 -19.39 -43.82
CA ALA A 36 -15.42 -19.06 -44.62
C ALA A 36 -15.78 -17.58 -44.35
N PRO A 37 -16.08 -16.78 -45.38
CA PRO A 37 -16.43 -15.37 -45.19
C PRO A 37 -17.71 -15.26 -44.36
N GLN A 38 -17.59 -14.81 -43.12
CA GLN A 38 -18.76 -14.55 -42.27
C GLN A 38 -19.55 -13.36 -42.84
N PRO A 39 -20.89 -13.43 -42.87
CA PRO A 39 -21.71 -12.30 -43.27
C PRO A 39 -21.44 -11.12 -42.34
N ARG A 40 -20.98 -10.00 -42.91
CA ARG A 40 -20.73 -8.76 -42.17
C ARG A 40 -22.04 -8.31 -41.53
N LYS A 41 -22.19 -8.54 -40.23
CA LYS A 41 -23.26 -7.94 -39.44
C LYS A 41 -22.98 -6.43 -39.41
N LEU A 42 -23.72 -5.69 -40.24
CA LEU A 42 -23.81 -4.24 -40.15
C LEU A 42 -24.14 -3.90 -38.69
N LEU A 43 -23.27 -3.12 -38.04
CA LEU A 43 -23.49 -2.70 -36.66
C LEU A 43 -24.89 -2.07 -36.57
N PRO A 44 -25.70 -2.44 -35.55
CA PRO A 44 -27.01 -1.83 -35.38
C PRO A 44 -26.81 -0.34 -35.16
N THR A 45 -27.41 0.45 -36.04
CA THR A 45 -27.30 1.91 -36.14
C THR A 45 -27.52 2.63 -34.80
N GLY A 46 -28.24 1.99 -33.86
CA GLY A 46 -28.46 2.51 -32.50
C GLY A 46 -27.23 2.55 -31.59
N CYS A 47 -26.26 1.63 -31.72
CA CYS A 47 -25.07 1.63 -30.87
C CYS A 47 -24.11 2.79 -31.22
N VAL A 48 -24.06 3.15 -32.50
CA VAL A 48 -23.27 4.30 -32.98
C VAL A 48 -23.82 5.62 -32.43
N VAL A 49 -25.15 5.77 -32.39
CA VAL A 49 -25.80 6.97 -31.82
C VAL A 49 -25.51 7.08 -30.32
N VAL A 50 -25.61 5.99 -29.56
CA VAL A 50 -25.30 6.00 -28.12
C VAL A 50 -23.83 6.35 -27.87
N LEU A 51 -22.90 5.75 -28.62
CA LEU A 51 -21.47 6.08 -28.49
C LEU A 51 -21.17 7.53 -28.88
N ALA A 52 -21.86 8.08 -29.89
CA ALA A 52 -21.70 9.48 -30.27
C ALA A 52 -22.20 10.43 -29.17
N VAL A 53 -23.36 10.15 -28.56
CA VAL A 53 -23.91 10.97 -27.48
C VAL A 53 -23.02 10.90 -26.22
N VAL A 54 -22.57 9.70 -25.84
CA VAL A 54 -21.64 9.53 -24.71
C VAL A 54 -20.31 10.22 -24.99
N GLY A 55 -19.78 10.08 -26.21
CA GLY A 55 -18.55 10.74 -26.64
C GLY A 55 -18.63 12.27 -26.54
N VAL A 56 -19.73 12.88 -26.99
CA VAL A 56 -19.95 14.33 -26.89
C VAL A 56 -20.11 14.78 -25.44
N LEU A 57 -20.80 14.01 -24.59
CA LEU A 57 -20.92 14.33 -23.17
C LEU A 57 -19.57 14.28 -22.45
N VAL A 58 -18.76 13.25 -22.70
CA VAL A 58 -17.42 13.12 -22.10
C VAL A 58 -16.51 14.24 -22.60
N LEU A 59 -16.48 14.51 -23.91
CA LEU A 59 -15.68 15.60 -24.48
C LEU A 59 -16.13 16.97 -23.94
N GLY A 60 -17.44 17.20 -23.83
CA GLY A 60 -17.99 18.42 -23.26
C GLY A 60 -17.59 18.60 -21.80
N PHE A 61 -17.66 17.53 -21.00
CA PHE A 61 -17.26 17.56 -19.60
C PHE A 61 -15.75 17.84 -19.44
N VAL A 62 -14.92 17.18 -20.24
CA VAL A 62 -13.47 17.43 -20.27
C VAL A 62 -13.17 18.88 -20.68
N ALA A 63 -13.86 19.40 -21.68
CA ALA A 63 -13.69 20.79 -22.13
C ALA A 63 -14.11 21.80 -21.06
N VAL A 64 -15.22 21.57 -20.36
CA VAL A 64 -15.67 22.42 -19.23
C VAL A 64 -14.66 22.37 -18.08
N MET A 65 -14.16 21.18 -17.74
CA MET A 65 -13.14 21.03 -16.71
C MET A 65 -11.82 21.72 -17.09
N ALA A 66 -11.37 21.57 -18.34
CA ALA A 66 -10.16 22.21 -18.85
C ALA A 66 -10.30 23.74 -18.88
N PHE A 67 -11.45 24.25 -19.32
CA PHE A 67 -11.71 25.68 -19.37
C PHE A 67 -11.89 26.29 -17.97
N GLY A 68 -12.61 25.60 -17.08
CA GLY A 68 -12.78 26.01 -15.68
C GLY A 68 -11.46 26.04 -14.93
N SER A 69 -10.62 25.01 -15.08
CA SER A 69 -9.27 24.99 -14.51
C SER A 69 -8.37 26.08 -15.11
N TYR A 70 -8.44 26.32 -16.42
CA TYR A 70 -7.71 27.43 -17.06
C TYR A 70 -8.11 28.80 -16.51
N LEU A 71 -9.42 29.07 -16.36
CA LEU A 71 -9.92 30.31 -15.77
C LEU A 71 -9.53 30.43 -14.29
N PHE A 72 -9.52 29.32 -13.56
CA PHE A 72 -9.12 29.30 -12.16
C PHE A 72 -7.62 29.61 -12.01
N VAL A 73 -6.76 28.97 -12.81
CA VAL A 73 -5.30 29.19 -12.83
C VAL A 73 -4.92 30.61 -13.22
N THR A 74 -5.72 31.27 -14.06
CA THR A 74 -5.48 32.65 -14.50
C THR A 74 -5.99 33.71 -13.50
N SER A 75 -6.81 33.32 -12.52
CA SER A 75 -7.30 34.21 -11.47
C SER A 75 -6.24 34.49 -10.38
N LYS A 76 -6.23 35.71 -9.82
CA LYS A 76 -5.37 36.08 -8.68
C LYS A 76 -5.50 35.13 -7.46
N PRO A 77 -6.70 34.72 -7.01
CA PRO A 77 -6.82 33.73 -5.94
C PRO A 77 -6.33 32.33 -6.34
N GLY A 78 -6.45 31.94 -7.62
CA GLY A 78 -5.95 30.65 -8.09
C GLY A 78 -4.44 30.52 -8.06
N LYS A 79 -3.70 31.61 -8.31
CA LYS A 79 -2.22 31.61 -8.21
C LYS A 79 -1.72 31.35 -6.79
N GLU A 80 -2.43 31.84 -5.77
CA GLU A 80 -2.08 31.64 -4.37
C GLU A 80 -2.33 30.19 -3.94
N ILE A 81 -3.44 29.60 -4.39
CA ILE A 81 -3.75 28.17 -4.15
C ILE A 81 -2.75 27.26 -4.88
N ILE A 82 -2.34 27.61 -6.11
CA ILE A 82 -1.34 26.83 -6.86
C ILE A 82 0.04 26.89 -6.20
N ASP A 83 0.41 27.98 -5.53
CA ASP A 83 1.68 28.03 -4.78
C ASP A 83 1.63 27.14 -3.53
N ILE A 84 0.47 27.08 -2.86
CA ILE A 84 0.23 26.17 -1.73
C ILE A 84 0.20 24.69 -2.19
N VAL A 85 -0.50 24.40 -3.28
CA VAL A 85 -0.60 23.06 -3.87
C VAL A 85 0.69 22.65 -4.55
N GLY A 86 1.45 23.58 -5.15
CA GLY A 86 2.74 23.31 -5.77
C GLY A 86 3.81 22.95 -4.74
N LYS A 87 3.79 23.61 -3.58
CA LYS A 87 4.54 23.16 -2.39
C LYS A 87 4.02 21.80 -1.92
N GLY A 88 2.71 21.59 -1.84
CA GLY A 88 2.08 20.31 -1.48
C GLY A 88 2.38 19.13 -2.44
N ALA A 89 2.51 19.38 -3.74
CA ALA A 89 2.79 18.34 -4.74
C ALA A 89 4.26 17.90 -4.69
N LYS A 90 5.20 18.84 -4.45
CA LYS A 90 6.59 18.50 -4.12
C LYS A 90 6.67 17.69 -2.82
N VAL A 91 5.85 18.03 -1.83
CA VAL A 91 5.77 17.34 -0.53
C VAL A 91 5.30 15.89 -0.69
N VAL A 92 4.21 15.66 -1.44
CA VAL A 92 3.70 14.30 -1.70
C VAL A 92 4.72 13.49 -2.52
N GLY A 93 5.44 14.12 -3.44
CA GLY A 93 6.51 13.48 -4.21
C GLY A 93 7.65 12.95 -3.33
N GLY A 94 8.13 13.75 -2.38
CA GLY A 94 9.24 13.35 -1.50
C GLY A 94 8.87 12.19 -0.57
N VAL A 95 7.67 12.23 0.03
CA VAL A 95 7.21 11.14 0.91
C VAL A 95 6.98 9.86 0.11
N ALA A 96 6.35 9.96 -1.07
CA ALA A 96 6.15 8.80 -1.95
C ALA A 96 7.47 8.13 -2.33
N GLN A 97 8.51 8.94 -2.59
CA GLN A 97 9.84 8.44 -2.91
C GLN A 97 10.46 7.67 -1.73
N VAL A 98 10.39 8.19 -0.50
CA VAL A 98 10.87 7.46 0.71
C VAL A 98 10.14 6.12 0.88
N PHE A 99 8.83 6.06 0.62
CA PHE A 99 8.09 4.79 0.68
C PHE A 99 8.45 3.84 -0.47
N GLU A 100 8.76 4.36 -1.66
CA GLU A 100 9.24 3.55 -2.78
C GLU A 100 10.63 2.97 -2.48
N ASP A 101 11.53 3.79 -1.95
CA ASP A 101 12.88 3.39 -1.55
C ASP A 101 12.83 2.40 -0.39
N ALA A 102 11.95 2.60 0.60
CA ALA A 102 11.71 1.66 1.69
C ALA A 102 11.23 0.28 1.21
N LYS A 103 10.45 0.22 0.12
CA LYS A 103 10.07 -1.06 -0.51
C LYS A 103 11.26 -1.69 -1.23
N ARG A 104 12.16 -0.91 -1.81
CA ARG A 104 13.34 -1.44 -2.52
C ARG A 104 14.55 -1.66 -1.64
N ALA A 105 14.47 -1.29 -0.37
CA ALA A 105 15.55 -1.44 0.59
C ALA A 105 16.07 -2.89 0.62
N PRO A 106 17.39 -3.08 0.83
CA PRO A 106 17.99 -4.40 0.89
C PRO A 106 17.36 -5.21 2.05
N GLY A 107 17.31 -6.54 1.94
CA GLY A 107 16.64 -7.42 2.92
C GLY A 107 15.12 -7.54 2.76
N THR A 108 14.47 -6.66 2.00
CA THR A 108 13.01 -6.71 1.83
C THR A 108 12.55 -7.88 0.94
N ASN A 109 13.37 -8.33 0.00
CA ASN A 109 13.03 -9.47 -0.87
C ASN A 109 12.97 -10.79 -0.07
N GLU A 110 13.90 -10.95 0.86
CA GLU A 110 13.99 -12.08 1.77
C GLU A 110 12.79 -12.09 2.73
N VAL A 111 12.37 -10.92 3.20
CA VAL A 111 11.15 -10.77 4.00
C VAL A 111 9.90 -11.10 3.17
N ARG A 112 9.81 -10.66 1.90
CA ARG A 112 8.69 -11.05 1.00
C ARG A 112 8.63 -12.55 0.78
N ALA A 113 9.79 -13.21 0.69
CA ALA A 113 9.86 -14.67 0.53
C ALA A 113 9.22 -15.44 1.70
N LEU A 114 9.02 -14.79 2.86
CA LEU A 114 8.26 -15.34 3.99
C LEU A 114 6.74 -15.28 3.81
N GLY A 115 6.24 -14.71 2.71
CA GLY A 115 4.82 -14.55 2.43
C GLY A 115 4.25 -13.18 2.80
N CYS A 116 5.09 -12.17 3.03
CA CYS A 116 4.64 -10.79 3.23
C CYS A 116 4.22 -10.17 1.90
N ASP A 117 2.94 -9.82 1.74
CA ASP A 117 2.40 -9.10 0.56
C ASP A 117 3.03 -7.70 0.41
N GLY A 118 3.31 -7.06 1.55
CA GLY A 118 4.11 -5.85 1.62
C GLY A 118 5.28 -6.08 2.56
N ALA A 119 6.49 -5.82 2.06
CA ALA A 119 7.69 -5.74 2.89
C ALA A 119 8.37 -4.41 2.64
N MET A 120 8.65 -3.68 3.71
CA MET A 120 9.29 -2.37 3.67
C MET A 120 10.30 -2.27 4.82
N ALA A 121 11.45 -1.66 4.56
CA ALA A 121 12.38 -1.28 5.61
C ALA A 121 12.48 0.25 5.62
N LEU A 122 11.95 0.85 6.68
CA LEU A 122 11.87 2.29 6.87
C LEU A 122 13.04 2.73 7.73
N ASP A 123 13.94 3.54 7.19
CA ASP A 123 14.90 4.26 8.03
C ASP A 123 14.15 5.39 8.74
N VAL A 124 14.05 5.28 10.06
CA VAL A 124 13.27 6.21 10.87
C VAL A 124 13.92 7.59 10.86
N ASN A 125 15.25 7.67 10.74
CA ASN A 125 15.94 8.95 10.63
C ASN A 125 15.68 9.61 9.27
N GLU A 126 15.63 8.83 8.19
CA GLU A 126 15.29 9.34 6.86
C GLU A 126 13.83 9.83 6.81
N VAL A 127 12.91 9.06 7.38
CA VAL A 127 11.51 9.46 7.53
C VAL A 127 11.39 10.73 8.37
N LEU A 128 12.10 10.82 9.51
CA LEU A 128 12.13 12.06 10.32
C LEU A 128 12.79 13.22 9.59
N ALA A 129 13.83 12.99 8.80
CA ALA A 129 14.49 14.04 8.01
C ALA A 129 13.55 14.56 6.92
N ALA A 130 12.80 13.67 6.26
CA ALA A 130 11.73 14.05 5.35
C ALA A 130 10.65 14.84 6.10
N PHE A 131 10.25 14.40 7.30
CA PHE A 131 9.26 15.10 8.11
C PHE A 131 9.73 16.45 8.65
N ASN A 132 10.98 16.62 9.07
CA ASN A 132 11.51 17.89 9.58
C ASN A 132 11.58 18.98 8.50
N GLN A 133 11.60 18.60 7.21
CA GLN A 133 11.39 19.57 6.12
C GLN A 133 9.96 20.14 6.12
N PHE A 134 9.03 19.46 6.78
CA PHE A 134 7.69 19.90 7.05
C PHE A 134 7.67 20.37 8.52
N ASP A 135 7.72 21.67 8.77
CA ASP A 135 7.70 22.31 10.10
C ASP A 135 6.35 22.09 10.83
N ALA A 136 5.96 20.82 11.00
CA ALA A 136 4.63 20.34 11.34
C ALA A 136 4.43 20.22 12.86
N GLY A 137 5.37 20.76 13.66
CA GLY A 137 5.29 20.74 15.12
C GLY A 137 5.28 19.32 15.72
N LEU A 138 5.75 18.31 14.98
CA LEU A 138 5.84 16.95 15.51
C LEU A 138 6.92 16.89 16.60
N PRO A 139 6.67 16.17 17.71
CA PRO A 139 7.65 16.03 18.77
C PRO A 139 8.92 15.37 18.21
N THR A 140 10.05 16.08 18.29
CA THR A 140 11.40 15.65 17.91
C THR A 140 11.97 14.62 18.88
N THR A 141 11.13 13.72 19.38
CA THR A 141 11.57 12.63 20.24
C THR A 141 12.39 11.69 19.36
N THR A 142 13.72 11.74 19.51
CA THR A 142 14.64 10.85 18.79
C THR A 142 14.22 9.40 19.02
N PRO A 143 13.81 8.67 17.95
CA PRO A 143 13.41 7.29 18.09
C PRO A 143 14.61 6.46 18.53
N LYS A 144 14.38 5.50 19.44
CA LYS A 144 15.43 4.59 19.91
C LYS A 144 15.92 3.60 18.84
N VAL A 145 15.14 3.42 17.77
CA VAL A 145 15.46 2.54 16.65
C VAL A 145 15.69 3.37 15.40
N SER A 146 16.77 3.08 14.69
CA SER A 146 17.11 3.76 13.43
C SER A 146 16.37 3.16 12.24
N LEU A 147 15.92 1.90 12.36
CA LEU A 147 15.33 1.15 11.25
C LEU A 147 14.10 0.38 11.72
N MET A 148 13.04 0.39 10.92
CA MET A 148 11.81 -0.36 11.15
C MET A 148 11.47 -1.23 9.93
N VAL A 149 11.47 -2.54 10.12
CA VAL A 149 11.09 -3.53 9.10
C VAL A 149 9.64 -3.91 9.30
N VAL A 150 8.82 -3.67 8.29
CA VAL A 150 7.38 -3.94 8.31
C VAL A 150 7.06 -5.06 7.31
N CYS A 151 6.42 -6.12 7.80
CA CYS A 151 5.82 -7.18 7.00
C CYS A 151 4.29 -7.06 7.11
N SER A 152 3.62 -6.67 6.04
CA SER A 152 2.16 -6.68 5.94
C SER A 152 1.69 -7.89 5.16
N MET A 153 0.72 -8.62 5.70
CA MET A 153 0.08 -9.74 5.02
C MET A 153 -1.41 -9.49 4.82
N ASN A 154 -1.89 -9.87 3.65
CA ASN A 154 -3.27 -9.79 3.20
C ASN A 154 -3.79 -11.22 2.97
N GLY A 155 -3.87 -12.03 4.02
CA GLY A 155 -4.32 -13.41 3.89
C GLY A 155 -4.88 -14.00 5.18
N LEU A 156 -6.18 -14.34 5.18
CA LEU A 156 -6.85 -15.03 6.30
C LEU A 156 -6.33 -16.46 6.55
N PHE A 157 -5.67 -17.08 5.57
CA PHE A 157 -5.30 -18.50 5.60
C PHE A 157 -3.79 -18.76 5.59
N ALA A 158 -2.96 -17.72 5.43
CA ALA A 158 -1.52 -17.85 5.52
C ALA A 158 -1.10 -17.76 7.00
N LYS A 159 -0.26 -18.71 7.46
CA LYS A 159 0.30 -18.62 8.81
C LYS A 159 1.28 -17.44 8.84
N PRO A 160 1.07 -16.41 9.67
CA PRO A 160 1.99 -15.28 9.73
C PRO A 160 3.37 -15.73 10.21
N PRO A 161 4.46 -15.18 9.64
CA PRO A 161 5.79 -15.42 10.15
C PRO A 161 5.97 -14.73 11.50
N ASP A 162 6.77 -15.34 12.36
CA ASP A 162 7.17 -14.71 13.62
C ASP A 162 8.12 -13.54 13.36
N CYS A 163 8.14 -12.56 14.27
CA CYS A 163 9.05 -11.41 14.16
C CYS A 163 10.53 -11.83 14.07
N ASP A 164 10.92 -12.97 14.63
CA ASP A 164 12.28 -13.52 14.48
C ASP A 164 12.59 -14.00 13.07
N ALA A 165 11.59 -14.57 12.40
CA ALA A 165 11.77 -15.03 11.03
C ALA A 165 11.98 -13.82 10.12
N VAL A 166 11.17 -12.77 10.31
CA VAL A 166 11.29 -11.49 9.59
C VAL A 166 12.64 -10.83 9.88
N ALA A 167 13.06 -10.72 11.14
CA ALA A 167 14.33 -10.12 11.50
C ALA A 167 15.52 -10.87 10.88
N ARG A 168 15.52 -12.22 10.94
CA ARG A 168 16.57 -13.04 10.33
C ARG A 168 16.59 -12.94 8.80
N ALA A 169 15.42 -12.96 8.17
CA ALA A 169 15.32 -12.79 6.73
C ALA A 169 15.86 -11.43 6.29
N TYR A 170 15.48 -10.36 6.99
CA TYR A 170 16.00 -9.02 6.71
C TYR A 170 17.53 -8.98 6.82
N LEU A 171 18.11 -9.46 7.93
CA LEU A 171 19.56 -9.50 8.13
C LEU A 171 20.28 -10.35 7.08
N SER A 172 19.64 -11.40 6.57
CA SER A 172 20.24 -12.26 5.54
C SER A 172 20.41 -11.55 4.20
N GLY A 173 19.52 -10.60 3.86
CA GLY A 173 19.61 -9.84 2.61
C GLY A 173 20.25 -8.46 2.74
N ALA A 174 20.07 -7.79 3.89
CA ALA A 174 20.60 -6.44 4.13
C ALA A 174 21.96 -6.42 4.84
N GLY A 175 22.31 -7.49 5.55
CA GLY A 175 23.39 -7.46 6.53
C GLY A 175 22.99 -6.78 7.84
N ALA A 176 23.98 -6.57 8.71
CA ALA A 176 23.77 -5.93 10.01
C ALA A 176 23.54 -4.41 9.84
N PRO A 177 22.42 -3.84 10.33
CA PRO A 177 22.20 -2.41 10.28
C PRO A 177 23.13 -1.65 11.25
N ALA A 178 23.26 -0.34 11.07
CA ALA A 178 24.13 0.51 11.90
C ALA A 178 23.67 0.62 13.37
N GLY A 179 22.40 0.35 13.66
CA GLY A 179 21.79 0.49 14.98
C GLY A 179 20.70 -0.54 15.24
N ASN A 180 20.07 -0.45 16.41
CA ASN A 180 18.93 -1.31 16.73
C ASN A 180 17.80 -1.11 15.70
N PHE A 181 17.13 -2.20 15.37
CA PHE A 181 16.03 -2.19 14.43
C PHE A 181 14.80 -2.88 15.02
N ALA A 182 13.62 -2.43 14.62
CA ALA A 182 12.37 -3.07 14.98
C ALA A 182 11.87 -3.94 13.83
N ALA A 183 11.32 -5.11 14.13
CA ALA A 183 10.55 -5.90 13.17
C ALA A 183 9.09 -5.95 13.62
N THR A 184 8.18 -5.59 12.72
CA THR A 184 6.75 -5.59 12.96
C THR A 184 6.04 -6.40 11.87
N VAL A 185 5.13 -7.27 12.30
CA VAL A 185 4.25 -8.02 11.41
C VAL A 185 2.83 -7.52 11.60
N THR A 186 2.17 -7.13 10.51
CA THR A 186 0.81 -6.60 10.51
C THR A 186 -0.08 -7.46 9.61
N LEU A 187 -1.26 -7.79 10.12
CA LEU A 187 -2.30 -8.54 9.41
C LEU A 187 -3.41 -7.58 8.99
N SER A 188 -3.72 -7.51 7.69
CA SER A 188 -4.72 -6.57 7.15
C SER A 188 -6.18 -6.97 7.46
N ASP A 189 -6.40 -8.22 7.84
CA ASP A 189 -7.71 -8.86 7.98
C ASP A 189 -8.38 -8.65 9.35
N ARG A 190 -7.66 -8.13 10.36
CA ARG A 190 -8.22 -7.85 11.69
C ARG A 190 -7.89 -6.44 12.14
N LYS A 191 -8.90 -5.57 12.31
CA LYS A 191 -8.85 -4.25 13.00
C LYS A 191 -7.41 -3.80 13.35
N SER A 192 -6.60 -3.52 12.33
CA SER A 192 -5.18 -3.11 12.38
C SER A 192 -4.41 -3.48 13.66
N SER A 193 -4.38 -4.77 14.06
CA SER A 193 -3.57 -5.20 15.21
C SER A 193 -2.23 -5.74 14.73
N ASN A 194 -1.13 -5.13 15.20
CA ASN A 194 0.21 -5.68 14.99
C ASN A 194 0.24 -7.11 15.58
N HIS A 195 0.55 -8.11 14.75
CA HIS A 195 0.64 -9.50 15.16
C HIS A 195 1.80 -9.71 16.13
N CYS A 196 2.94 -9.08 15.82
CA CYS A 196 4.08 -8.98 16.72
C CYS A 196 4.86 -7.70 16.44
N SER A 197 5.54 -7.18 17.45
CA SER A 197 6.43 -6.03 17.34
C SER A 197 7.59 -6.17 18.33
N MET A 198 8.80 -6.37 17.82
CA MET A 198 9.99 -6.67 18.62
C MET A 198 11.18 -5.82 18.18
N GLU A 199 12.00 -5.39 19.13
CA GLU A 199 13.26 -4.71 18.91
C GLU A 199 14.43 -5.71 18.94
N TYR A 200 15.35 -5.53 18.00
CA TYR A 200 16.54 -6.35 17.80
C TYR A 200 17.78 -5.47 17.77
N ALA A 201 18.87 -5.99 18.34
CA ALA A 201 20.19 -5.43 18.19
C ALA A 201 20.70 -5.63 16.75
N PRO A 202 21.71 -4.88 16.28
CA PRO A 202 22.33 -5.06 14.96
C PRO A 202 22.74 -6.51 14.62
N SER A 203 23.07 -7.30 15.64
CA SER A 203 23.43 -8.71 15.52
C SER A 203 22.24 -9.66 15.29
N GLY A 204 21.01 -9.16 15.39
CA GLY A 204 19.78 -9.96 15.39
C GLY A 204 19.40 -10.52 16.77
N ALA A 205 20.15 -10.18 17.82
CA ALA A 205 19.76 -10.56 19.18
C ALA A 205 18.50 -9.79 19.63
N ARG A 206 17.54 -10.50 20.23
CA ARG A 206 16.32 -9.89 20.77
C ARG A 206 16.67 -8.96 21.93
N VAL A 207 16.21 -7.72 21.86
CA VAL A 207 16.32 -6.74 22.95
C VAL A 207 15.05 -6.77 23.80
N GLY A 208 13.88 -6.80 23.17
CA GLY A 208 12.60 -6.83 23.87
C GLY A 208 11.41 -6.45 22.98
N PRO A 209 10.20 -6.30 23.56
CA PRO A 209 9.04 -5.78 22.84
C PRO A 209 9.28 -4.34 22.41
N PHE A 210 8.94 -4.00 21.17
CA PHE A 210 9.07 -2.64 20.68
C PHE A 210 7.95 -1.78 21.28
N ALA A 211 8.31 -0.84 22.15
CA ALA A 211 7.37 0.06 22.84
C ALA A 211 7.04 1.34 22.05
N GLY A 212 7.57 1.49 20.83
CA GLY A 212 7.25 2.63 19.98
C GLY A 212 5.85 2.50 19.40
N SER A 213 5.00 3.52 19.60
CA SER A 213 3.80 3.68 18.80
C SER A 213 4.23 4.03 17.38
N ILE A 214 3.94 3.16 16.40
CA ILE A 214 4.01 3.53 14.99
C ILE A 214 3.09 4.75 14.84
N PRO A 215 3.55 5.87 14.28
CA PRO A 215 2.68 7.00 14.01
C PRO A 215 1.58 6.50 13.06
N VAL A 216 0.37 6.33 13.60
CA VAL A 216 -0.80 6.03 12.79
C VAL A 216 -0.98 7.25 11.90
N ALA A 217 -0.83 7.07 10.59
CA ALA A 217 -1.13 8.13 9.65
C ALA A 217 -2.55 8.64 9.97
N PRO A 218 -2.76 9.97 10.12
CA PRO A 218 -4.09 10.50 10.35
C PRO A 218 -5.03 9.96 9.27
N PRO A 219 -6.27 9.56 9.61
CA PRO A 219 -7.19 8.99 8.64
C PRO A 219 -7.30 9.94 7.45
N SER A 220 -7.08 9.41 6.25
CA SER A 220 -7.24 10.17 5.01
C SER A 220 -8.58 10.91 5.08
N PRO A 221 -8.64 12.23 4.78
CA PRO A 221 -9.89 12.97 4.86
C PRO A 221 -10.91 12.28 3.96
N THR A 222 -12.01 11.82 4.57
CA THR A 222 -13.14 11.23 3.86
C THR A 222 -13.67 12.30 2.92
N SER A 223 -13.47 12.12 1.61
CA SER A 223 -14.09 12.99 0.62
C SER A 223 -15.62 12.96 0.81
N PRO A 224 -16.28 14.12 1.00
CA PRO A 224 -17.73 14.20 1.14
C PRO A 224 -18.48 13.89 -0.17
#